data_AF-A0A850B1G1-F1
#
_entry.id   AF-A0A850B1G1-F1
#
_cell.length_a   1.000
_cell.length_b   1.000
_cell.length_c   1.000
_cell.angle_alpha   90.00
_cell.angle_beta   90.00
_cell.angle_gamma   90.00
#
_symmetry.space_group_name_H-M   'P 1'
#
loop_
_entity.id
_entity.type
_entity.pdbx_description
1 polymer ?
#
loop_
_entity_poly.entity_id
_entity_poly.type
_entity_poly.pdbx_seq_one_letter_code
_entity_poly.pdbx_strand_id
1 'polypeptide(L)'
;MKQKKLFGDEGEETTPGEGEGTPDATEADRSDSEELVQNTKGGEPASNSTIFGGNPSDLNGAHENGAPPESDRDFDDAEAGEDEEEEEEEDEQETDEEWPLAAARRASNAGGGSRSATSRQSKTSATAHRRAMFEGAVLGGAVGDAMGHPTEFISSFSAIRSKYGPRGVTGFELYWDRGGNRFAPYTDDTQMAEVVLRTLVNARERGSDLDETMRDMAQGFIDWAEHPQGGHRAPGGACLSGCRALARGVHWSKAGGATAGGCGSVMRAYPFGLVFAADLALAERWSVAHSKLTHRDPIALAACAAMAVGMARILRGDSVLTVASEMVAAACRYSPPTAAMMARALDEARTGVGPEVTLNRLRAWAAHEAIAAAVYLFARYPDDPAAAILEGANTPGDSDSIATLAGAMLGARCGIGALPTEWVKDVERSDELLELARRAAEIEPDDLG
;
A
#
# COMPACT_ATOMS: atom_id res chain seq x y z
N MET A 1 -51.87 -16.26 -10.14
CA MET A 1 -53.03 -15.88 -11.00
C MET A 1 -53.13 -14.36 -11.04
N LYS A 2 -53.53 -13.84 -12.20
CA LYS A 2 -53.48 -12.44 -12.67
C LYS A 2 -54.33 -11.45 -11.83
N GLN A 3 -53.91 -10.17 -11.80
CA GLN A 3 -54.61 -8.97 -12.35
C GLN A 3 -53.91 -7.68 -11.86
N LYS A 4 -53.30 -6.85 -12.73
CA LYS A 4 -53.84 -5.74 -13.59
C LYS A 4 -54.51 -4.61 -12.78
N LYS A 5 -53.90 -3.41 -12.68
CA LYS A 5 -53.88 -2.23 -13.61
C LYS A 5 -55.21 -1.47 -13.71
N LEU A 6 -55.18 -0.16 -13.43
CA LEU A 6 -56.03 0.96 -13.91
C LEU A 6 -55.32 2.26 -13.44
N PHE A 7 -54.76 3.18 -14.25
CA PHE A 7 -55.22 4.05 -15.35
C PHE A 7 -56.14 5.22 -14.97
N GLY A 8 -55.76 6.40 -15.48
CA GLY A 8 -56.61 7.56 -15.79
C GLY A 8 -56.38 8.80 -14.90
N ASP A 9 -56.35 10.04 -15.40
CA ASP A 9 -56.35 10.58 -16.76
C ASP A 9 -56.21 12.11 -16.65
N GLU A 10 -55.74 12.73 -17.75
CA GLU A 10 -56.10 14.02 -18.40
C GLU A 10 -56.54 15.26 -17.55
N GLY A 11 -56.23 16.52 -17.90
CA GLY A 11 -55.80 17.25 -19.10
C GLY A 11 -55.78 18.75 -18.67
N GLU A 12 -55.72 19.82 -19.46
CA GLU A 12 -55.51 20.17 -20.88
C GLU A 12 -55.61 21.73 -20.91
N GLU A 13 -54.92 22.44 -21.83
CA GLU A 13 -55.26 23.77 -22.45
C GLU A 13 -53.98 24.38 -23.10
N THR A 14 -53.69 24.20 -24.41
CA THR A 14 -54.12 24.95 -25.64
C THR A 14 -53.56 26.40 -25.76
N THR A 15 -52.45 26.67 -26.49
CA THR A 15 -52.23 27.01 -27.95
C THR A 15 -52.76 28.39 -28.43
N PRO A 16 -52.35 28.98 -29.60
CA PRO A 16 -51.14 28.84 -30.46
C PRO A 16 -50.54 30.19 -30.97
N GLY A 17 -49.44 30.11 -31.73
CA GLY A 17 -48.96 31.17 -32.64
C GLY A 17 -48.03 30.61 -33.73
N GLU A 18 -48.52 30.56 -34.96
CA GLU A 18 -47.90 30.01 -36.18
C GLU A 18 -46.92 30.98 -36.86
N GLY A 19 -46.02 30.44 -37.70
CA GLY A 19 -45.19 31.19 -38.63
C GLY A 19 -44.19 30.29 -39.38
N GLU A 20 -44.64 29.71 -40.49
CA GLU A 20 -43.94 28.80 -41.40
C GLU A 20 -42.82 29.46 -42.24
N GLY A 21 -41.89 28.63 -42.75
CA GLY A 21 -41.07 28.95 -43.93
C GLY A 21 -39.72 28.21 -44.03
N THR A 22 -39.71 27.04 -44.67
CA THR A 22 -38.51 26.33 -45.20
C THR A 22 -38.58 26.31 -46.74
N PRO A 23 -37.63 25.67 -47.46
CA PRO A 23 -36.19 25.94 -47.61
C PRO A 23 -35.84 26.20 -49.10
N ASP A 24 -34.60 26.59 -49.44
CA ASP A 24 -34.11 26.32 -50.79
C ASP A 24 -32.57 26.17 -50.88
N ALA A 25 -32.16 25.30 -51.79
CA ALA A 25 -30.81 24.92 -52.15
C ALA A 25 -30.52 25.38 -53.59
N THR A 26 -29.26 25.71 -53.91
CA THR A 26 -28.57 25.62 -55.23
C THR A 26 -27.22 26.34 -55.10
N GLU A 27 -26.06 25.72 -55.24
CA GLU A 27 -25.38 25.15 -56.43
C GLU A 27 -24.54 26.18 -57.22
N ALA A 28 -23.25 25.82 -57.44
CA ALA A 28 -22.28 26.32 -58.43
C ALA A 28 -21.73 27.77 -58.26
N ASP A 29 -20.51 28.16 -58.67
CA ASP A 29 -19.50 27.53 -59.54
C ASP A 29 -18.14 28.25 -59.43
N ARG A 30 -17.08 27.48 -59.71
CA ARG A 30 -15.78 27.75 -60.38
C ARG A 30 -15.15 29.16 -60.46
N SER A 31 -13.81 29.18 -60.29
CA SER A 31 -12.78 29.27 -61.37
C SER A 31 -11.42 29.62 -60.73
N ASP A 32 -10.38 28.78 -60.84
CA ASP A 32 -9.52 28.42 -61.99
C ASP A 32 -8.38 29.42 -62.27
N SER A 33 -7.14 28.91 -62.16
CA SER A 33 -5.98 29.09 -63.07
C SER A 33 -4.74 28.48 -62.38
N GLU A 34 -4.29 27.26 -62.68
CA GLU A 34 -3.50 26.78 -63.85
C GLU A 34 -2.11 27.42 -64.01
N GLU A 35 -1.05 26.60 -63.84
CA GLU A 35 -0.01 26.23 -64.84
C GLU A 35 1.08 25.36 -64.13
N LEU A 36 1.30 24.08 -64.43
CA LEU A 36 1.88 23.38 -65.61
C LEU A 36 3.41 23.55 -65.85
N VAL A 37 4.10 22.40 -65.87
CA VAL A 37 5.20 21.91 -66.76
C VAL A 37 6.05 20.90 -65.93
N GLN A 38 5.83 19.58 -66.00
CA GLN A 38 6.21 18.57 -67.03
C GLN A 38 7.71 18.19 -67.15
N ASN A 39 7.92 16.85 -67.06
CA ASN A 39 8.88 16.00 -67.79
C ASN A 39 10.36 15.93 -67.32
N THR A 40 11.06 14.78 -67.30
CA THR A 40 10.81 13.42 -67.85
C THR A 40 11.85 12.40 -67.34
N LYS A 41 11.42 11.12 -67.24
CA LYS A 41 12.06 9.83 -67.64
C LYS A 41 13.45 9.44 -67.07
N GLY A 42 13.74 8.17 -66.75
CA GLY A 42 13.05 6.89 -66.90
C GLY A 42 14.07 5.74 -66.77
N GLY A 43 13.61 4.50 -66.53
CA GLY A 43 14.44 3.29 -66.70
C GLY A 43 14.13 2.12 -65.75
N GLU A 44 13.07 1.37 -66.05
CA GLU A 44 12.91 -0.07 -65.77
C GLU A 44 13.12 -0.83 -67.12
N PRO A 45 13.04 -2.19 -67.28
CA PRO A 45 12.49 -3.23 -66.38
C PRO A 45 13.26 -4.59 -66.36
N ALA A 46 12.80 -5.57 -65.55
CA ALA A 46 12.37 -6.91 -66.02
C ALA A 46 12.13 -7.95 -64.89
N SER A 47 10.84 -8.27 -64.67
CA SER A 47 10.20 -9.63 -64.71
C SER A 47 10.59 -10.71 -63.67
N ASN A 48 9.71 -11.58 -63.14
CA ASN A 48 8.44 -12.10 -63.66
C ASN A 48 7.60 -12.83 -62.57
N SER A 49 6.26 -12.71 -62.65
CA SER A 49 5.16 -13.71 -62.43
C SER A 49 5.18 -14.67 -61.21
N THR A 50 4.09 -14.93 -60.45
CA THR A 50 2.77 -15.43 -60.88
C THR A 50 1.73 -15.39 -59.72
N ILE A 51 0.45 -15.52 -60.10
CA ILE A 51 -0.84 -15.18 -59.46
C ILE A 51 -1.53 -16.38 -58.74
N PHE A 52 -2.57 -16.04 -57.95
CA PHE A 52 -3.76 -16.78 -57.43
C PHE A 52 -3.67 -17.10 -55.91
N GLY A 53 -4.62 -16.72 -55.03
CA GLY A 53 -6.03 -16.37 -55.18
C GLY A 53 -6.90 -17.48 -54.58
N GLY A 54 -7.42 -17.31 -53.35
CA GLY A 54 -8.41 -18.20 -52.74
C GLY A 54 -8.44 -18.17 -51.21
N ASN A 55 -9.60 -17.86 -50.63
CA ASN A 55 -9.97 -17.96 -49.21
C ASN A 55 -11.29 -18.77 -49.15
N PRO A 56 -11.82 -19.16 -47.97
CA PRO A 56 -11.49 -20.32 -47.14
C PRO A 56 -12.65 -21.35 -47.06
N SER A 57 -12.37 -22.60 -46.69
CA SER A 57 -13.37 -23.51 -46.10
C SER A 57 -12.74 -24.74 -45.45
N ASP A 58 -13.17 -25.00 -44.22
CA ASP A 58 -13.27 -26.28 -43.51
C ASP A 58 -12.04 -27.16 -43.33
N LEU A 59 -11.48 -27.17 -42.12
CA LEU A 59 -11.06 -28.41 -41.47
C LEU A 59 -11.31 -28.38 -39.95
N ASN A 60 -12.18 -29.30 -39.57
CA ASN A 60 -12.53 -29.76 -38.23
C ASN A 60 -11.33 -30.51 -37.61
N GLY A 61 -11.02 -30.30 -36.33
CA GLY A 61 -9.93 -31.01 -35.66
C GLY A 61 -9.81 -30.65 -34.18
N ALA A 62 -10.56 -31.37 -33.35
CA ALA A 62 -10.46 -31.35 -31.91
C ALA A 62 -9.06 -31.80 -31.44
N HIS A 63 -8.50 -31.14 -30.41
CA HIS A 63 -7.59 -31.75 -29.45
C HIS A 63 -7.62 -30.99 -28.13
N GLU A 64 -8.22 -31.65 -27.13
CA GLU A 64 -8.12 -31.34 -25.71
C GLU A 64 -6.81 -31.91 -25.12
N ASN A 65 -6.47 -31.36 -23.94
CA ASN A 65 -5.69 -31.91 -22.83
C ASN A 65 -4.17 -31.69 -22.75
N GLY A 66 -3.74 -31.24 -21.55
CA GLY A 66 -2.37 -31.37 -21.08
C GLY A 66 -1.98 -30.46 -19.90
N ALA A 67 -2.64 -30.58 -18.75
CA ALA A 67 -2.10 -30.09 -17.47
C ALA A 67 -0.98 -31.02 -16.97
N PRO A 68 0.06 -30.53 -16.26
CA PRO A 68 1.10 -31.40 -15.69
C PRO A 68 0.68 -32.01 -14.34
N PRO A 69 1.17 -33.21 -13.99
CA PRO A 69 0.64 -34.00 -12.87
C PRO A 69 1.30 -33.67 -11.53
N GLU A 70 0.48 -33.77 -10.48
CA GLU A 70 0.89 -33.98 -9.09
C GLU A 70 1.50 -35.38 -8.93
N SER A 71 2.56 -35.49 -8.12
CA SER A 71 3.13 -36.79 -7.74
C SER A 71 3.03 -36.97 -6.23
N ASP A 72 2.05 -37.77 -5.83
CA ASP A 72 1.99 -38.46 -4.55
C ASP A 72 3.18 -39.43 -4.45
N ARG A 73 3.83 -39.45 -3.28
CA ARG A 73 4.65 -40.59 -2.85
C ARG A 73 4.29 -40.91 -1.40
N ASP A 74 3.51 -41.97 -1.29
CA ASP A 74 3.38 -42.79 -0.10
C ASP A 74 4.75 -43.39 0.27
N PHE A 75 5.08 -43.34 1.56
CA PHE A 75 6.10 -44.18 2.19
C PHE A 75 5.52 -44.67 3.51
N ASP A 76 5.09 -45.93 3.53
CA ASP A 76 4.72 -46.67 4.74
C ASP A 76 5.98 -47.26 5.41
N ASP A 77 6.04 -47.02 6.71
CA ASP A 77 6.46 -47.86 7.84
C ASP A 77 7.63 -48.85 7.75
N ALA A 78 8.60 -48.63 8.66
CA ALA A 78 9.22 -49.69 9.44
C ALA A 78 9.61 -49.18 10.83
N GLU A 79 8.99 -49.77 11.86
CA GLU A 79 9.32 -49.63 13.28
C GLU A 79 10.70 -50.20 13.64
N ALA A 80 11.32 -49.61 14.68
CA ALA A 80 11.77 -50.26 15.92
C ALA A 80 13.07 -49.63 16.46
N GLY A 81 13.07 -49.32 17.76
CA GLY A 81 14.28 -48.98 18.51
C GLY A 81 14.02 -47.98 19.63
N GLU A 82 13.55 -48.49 20.77
CA GLU A 82 13.67 -47.85 22.08
C GLU A 82 15.16 -47.55 22.36
N ASP A 83 15.45 -46.39 22.95
CA ASP A 83 16.54 -46.22 23.92
C ASP A 83 16.21 -44.99 24.79
N GLU A 84 16.20 -45.25 26.10
CA GLU A 84 16.07 -44.30 27.21
C GLU A 84 17.40 -43.54 27.44
N GLU A 85 17.39 -42.65 28.44
CA GLU A 85 18.54 -41.92 29.05
C GLU A 85 18.87 -40.58 28.35
N GLU A 86 19.03 -39.44 29.03
CA GLU A 86 19.17 -39.10 30.45
C GLU A 86 18.84 -37.60 30.63
N GLU A 87 18.31 -37.24 31.79
CA GLU A 87 18.13 -35.86 32.26
C GLU A 87 19.50 -35.24 32.58
N GLU A 88 19.79 -34.05 32.03
CA GLU A 88 20.79 -33.14 32.62
C GLU A 88 20.14 -31.77 32.84
N GLU A 89 19.90 -31.49 34.12
CA GLU A 89 19.70 -30.15 34.68
C GLU A 89 21.00 -29.36 34.49
N GLU A 90 20.92 -28.15 33.92
CA GLU A 90 22.01 -27.18 34.04
C GLU A 90 21.51 -25.88 34.67
N ASP A 91 22.24 -25.52 35.72
CA ASP A 91 21.98 -24.52 36.73
C ASP A 91 21.86 -23.08 36.21
N GLU A 92 20.86 -22.38 36.74
CA GLU A 92 20.80 -20.93 36.78
C GLU A 92 21.92 -20.37 37.66
N GLN A 93 22.81 -19.57 37.08
CA GLN A 93 23.69 -18.67 37.84
C GLN A 93 23.33 -17.23 37.54
N GLU A 94 22.53 -16.65 38.44
CA GLU A 94 22.39 -15.22 38.64
C GLU A 94 23.77 -14.60 38.92
N THR A 95 24.11 -13.54 38.19
CA THR A 95 25.20 -12.64 38.56
C THR A 95 24.63 -11.23 38.74
N ASP A 96 24.51 -10.86 40.01
CA ASP A 96 24.27 -9.51 40.48
C ASP A 96 25.50 -8.63 40.18
N GLU A 97 25.34 -7.63 39.30
CA GLU A 97 26.28 -6.51 39.22
C GLU A 97 25.52 -5.18 39.43
N GLU A 98 25.55 -4.72 40.69
CA GLU A 98 25.19 -3.37 41.10
C GLU A 98 26.22 -2.35 40.56
N TRP A 99 25.74 -1.28 39.90
CA TRP A 99 26.53 -0.08 39.61
C TRP A 99 26.03 1.12 40.43
N PRO A 100 26.90 1.89 41.12
CA PRO A 100 26.47 2.88 42.10
C PRO A 100 26.04 4.22 41.48
N LEU A 101 24.87 4.70 41.92
CA LEU A 101 24.36 6.06 41.70
C LEU A 101 24.56 6.94 42.95
N ALA A 102 25.42 7.96 42.83
CA ALA A 102 25.45 9.15 43.68
C ALA A 102 26.33 10.21 42.98
N ALA A 103 26.10 11.52 42.97
CA ALA A 103 25.04 12.38 43.47
C ALA A 103 25.30 13.77 42.85
N ALA A 104 24.26 14.55 42.55
CA ALA A 104 24.32 16.02 42.60
C ALA A 104 22.92 16.64 42.57
N ARG A 105 22.36 16.92 43.75
CA ARG A 105 21.34 17.95 43.94
C ARG A 105 22.01 19.20 44.51
N ARG A 106 21.83 20.35 43.87
CA ARG A 106 21.41 21.64 44.47
C ARG A 106 21.57 22.77 43.45
N ALA A 107 20.44 23.33 43.02
CA ALA A 107 20.36 24.76 42.70
C ALA A 107 18.94 25.27 42.98
N SER A 108 18.92 26.18 43.95
CA SER A 108 17.92 27.16 44.40
C SER A 108 16.67 27.41 43.56
N ASN A 109 15.56 27.44 44.29
CA ASN A 109 14.24 27.94 43.92
C ASN A 109 14.20 29.48 44.06
N ALA A 110 13.99 30.21 42.97
CA ALA A 110 13.51 31.60 42.96
C ALA A 110 12.88 31.92 41.58
N GLY A 111 11.65 32.43 41.55
CA GLY A 111 10.99 32.92 40.34
C GLY A 111 9.61 32.29 40.08
N GLY A 112 8.62 32.66 40.89
CA GLY A 112 7.21 32.45 40.58
C GLY A 112 6.76 33.44 39.51
N GLY A 113 6.01 32.95 38.51
CA GLY A 113 5.29 33.80 37.55
C GLY A 113 5.73 33.73 36.07
N SER A 114 6.08 32.56 35.53
CA SER A 114 6.16 32.38 34.04
C SER A 114 6.04 30.93 33.53
N ARG A 115 5.75 29.93 34.40
CA ARG A 115 5.74 28.50 33.99
C ARG A 115 4.49 28.03 33.25
N SER A 116 3.40 28.82 33.28
CA SER A 116 2.11 28.42 32.70
C SER A 116 1.99 28.68 31.20
N ALA A 117 2.60 29.74 30.68
CA ALA A 117 2.54 30.07 29.25
C ALA A 117 3.49 29.17 28.44
N THR A 118 4.71 28.96 28.93
CA THR A 118 5.73 28.12 28.28
C THR A 118 5.33 26.64 28.25
N SER A 119 4.69 26.11 29.30
CA SER A 119 4.22 24.72 29.32
C SER A 119 3.01 24.47 28.42
N ARG A 120 2.09 25.44 28.32
CA ARG A 120 0.97 25.37 27.36
C ARG A 120 1.47 25.45 25.91
N GLN A 121 2.40 26.36 25.61
CA GLN A 121 2.96 26.52 24.27
C GLN A 121 3.76 25.29 23.83
N SER A 122 4.52 24.66 24.74
CA SER A 122 5.22 23.40 24.50
C SER A 122 4.27 22.22 24.24
N LYS A 123 3.17 22.09 25.02
CA LYS A 123 2.15 21.06 24.79
C LYS A 123 1.43 21.24 23.45
N THR A 124 1.01 22.46 23.11
CA THR A 124 0.37 22.76 21.82
C THR A 124 1.29 22.43 20.64
N SER A 125 2.59 22.74 20.74
CA SER A 125 3.58 22.40 19.71
C SER A 125 3.77 20.88 19.56
N ALA A 126 3.76 20.13 20.67
CA ALA A 126 3.89 18.67 20.65
C ALA A 126 2.66 17.99 20.01
N THR A 127 1.44 18.45 20.34
CA THR A 127 0.20 17.96 19.73
C THR A 127 0.15 18.27 18.24
N ALA A 128 0.53 19.47 17.82
CA ALA A 128 0.60 19.84 16.41
C ALA A 128 1.61 19.00 15.63
N HIS A 129 2.78 18.74 16.22
CA HIS A 129 3.79 17.88 15.63
C HIS A 129 3.30 16.43 15.48
N ARG A 130 2.72 15.84 16.55
CA ARG A 130 2.12 14.50 16.49
C ARG A 130 1.06 14.39 15.41
N ARG A 131 0.15 15.37 15.33
CA ARG A 131 -0.86 15.42 14.26
C ARG A 131 -0.22 15.45 12.87
N ALA A 132 0.80 16.27 12.66
CA ALA A 132 1.49 16.35 11.36
C ALA A 132 2.17 15.01 10.99
N MET A 133 2.69 14.26 11.97
CA MET A 133 3.25 12.92 11.74
C MET A 133 2.16 11.93 11.30
N PHE A 134 1.01 11.90 11.97
CA PHE A 134 -0.10 11.02 11.60
C PHE A 134 -0.66 11.36 10.22
N GLU A 135 -0.93 12.64 9.97
CA GLU A 135 -1.38 13.14 8.67
C GLU A 135 -0.35 12.78 7.59
N GLY A 136 0.94 12.98 7.87
CA GLY A 136 2.01 12.64 6.95
C GLY A 136 2.10 11.14 6.65
N ALA A 137 1.91 10.27 7.64
CA ALA A 137 1.93 8.83 7.43
C ALA A 137 0.77 8.35 6.55
N VAL A 138 -0.46 8.80 6.86
CA VAL A 138 -1.65 8.37 6.14
C VAL A 138 -1.66 8.91 4.72
N LEU A 139 -1.37 10.21 4.53
CA LEU A 139 -1.38 10.82 3.20
C LEU A 139 -0.13 10.44 2.41
N GLY A 140 1.02 10.27 3.06
CA GLY A 140 2.23 9.77 2.41
C GLY A 140 2.04 8.35 1.85
N GLY A 141 1.38 7.47 2.62
CA GLY A 141 0.99 6.14 2.14
C GLY A 141 0.03 6.22 0.94
N ALA A 142 -1.05 6.99 1.06
CA ALA A 142 -2.05 7.13 0.00
C ALA A 142 -1.52 7.77 -1.29
N VAL A 143 -0.64 8.77 -1.16
CA VAL A 143 0.05 9.39 -2.30
C VAL A 143 1.01 8.39 -2.94
N GLY A 144 1.74 7.62 -2.12
CA GLY A 144 2.63 6.57 -2.60
C GLY A 144 1.89 5.53 -3.45
N ASP A 145 0.84 4.97 -2.88
CA ASP A 145 -0.09 4.05 -3.53
C ASP A 145 -0.56 4.59 -4.90
N ALA A 146 -1.25 5.75 -4.90
CA ALA A 146 -1.82 6.32 -6.13
C ALA A 146 -0.76 6.66 -7.19
N MET A 147 0.48 6.95 -6.77
CA MET A 147 1.59 7.25 -7.68
C MET A 147 2.28 6.01 -8.24
N GLY A 148 2.34 4.92 -7.46
CA GLY A 148 2.94 3.65 -7.86
C GLY A 148 1.98 2.72 -8.62
N HIS A 149 0.67 2.91 -8.50
CA HIS A 149 -0.32 2.09 -9.21
C HIS A 149 -0.14 2.06 -10.75
N PRO A 150 0.18 3.17 -11.45
CA PRO A 150 0.35 3.17 -12.91
C PRO A 150 1.56 2.35 -13.41
N THR A 151 2.47 1.96 -12.53
CA THR A 151 3.77 1.33 -12.85
C THR A 151 3.89 -0.13 -12.39
N GLU A 152 2.98 -0.62 -11.54
CA GLU A 152 3.06 -1.91 -10.83
C GLU A 152 3.33 -3.11 -11.78
N PHE A 153 2.64 -3.15 -12.90
CA PHE A 153 2.78 -4.24 -13.88
C PHE A 153 3.75 -3.92 -15.03
N ILE A 154 4.56 -2.87 -14.91
CA ILE A 154 5.58 -2.53 -15.91
C ILE A 154 6.88 -3.28 -15.59
N SER A 155 7.34 -4.06 -16.56
CA SER A 155 8.35 -5.10 -16.34
C SER A 155 9.78 -4.62 -16.08
N SER A 156 10.11 -3.36 -16.37
CA SER A 156 11.47 -2.85 -16.21
C SER A 156 11.53 -1.33 -16.08
N PHE A 157 12.60 -0.81 -15.49
CA PHE A 157 12.89 0.63 -15.46
C PHE A 157 12.94 1.27 -16.86
N SER A 158 13.44 0.55 -17.86
CA SER A 158 13.49 1.04 -19.25
C SER A 158 12.08 1.19 -19.82
N ALA A 159 11.18 0.25 -19.53
CA ALA A 159 9.79 0.31 -19.96
C ALA A 159 9.02 1.44 -19.23
N ILE A 160 9.26 1.64 -17.93
CA ILE A 160 8.71 2.79 -17.16
C ILE A 160 9.15 4.10 -17.82
N ARG A 161 10.45 4.26 -18.07
CA ARG A 161 11.02 5.45 -18.72
C ARG A 161 10.55 5.65 -20.16
N SER A 162 10.31 4.57 -20.89
CA SER A 162 9.77 4.63 -22.25
C SER A 162 8.32 5.12 -22.26
N LYS A 163 7.54 4.77 -21.23
CA LYS A 163 6.12 5.14 -21.12
C LYS A 163 5.92 6.56 -20.58
N TYR A 164 6.65 6.93 -19.53
CA TYR A 164 6.42 8.18 -18.78
C TYR A 164 7.52 9.25 -19.00
N GLY A 165 8.56 8.91 -19.76
CA GLY A 165 9.69 9.80 -20.04
C GLY A 165 10.94 9.47 -19.22
N PRO A 166 12.07 10.15 -19.45
CA PRO A 166 13.39 9.75 -18.92
C PRO A 166 13.50 9.76 -17.40
N ARG A 167 12.60 10.48 -16.69
CA ARG A 167 12.52 10.50 -15.22
C ARG A 167 11.45 9.55 -14.66
N GLY A 168 10.78 8.79 -15.53
CA GLY A 168 9.61 8.01 -15.16
C GLY A 168 8.43 8.89 -14.72
N VAL A 169 7.57 8.39 -13.84
CA VAL A 169 6.48 9.17 -13.25
C VAL A 169 7.06 10.31 -12.41
N THR A 170 6.48 11.51 -12.52
CA THR A 170 6.90 12.69 -11.74
C THR A 170 5.77 13.31 -10.91
N GLY A 171 4.63 12.64 -10.91
CA GLY A 171 3.39 12.98 -10.23
C GLY A 171 2.34 11.92 -10.58
N PHE A 172 1.07 12.20 -10.29
CA PHE A 172 -0.01 11.26 -10.63
C PHE A 172 -0.22 11.15 -12.14
N GLU A 173 -0.20 9.93 -12.66
CA GLU A 173 -0.48 9.60 -14.08
C GLU A 173 -1.93 9.14 -14.30
N LEU A 174 -2.63 8.76 -13.23
CA LEU A 174 -4.02 8.33 -13.26
C LEU A 174 -4.90 9.33 -12.50
N TYR A 175 -6.02 9.69 -13.11
CA TYR A 175 -7.06 10.49 -12.47
C TYR A 175 -8.43 9.96 -12.83
N TRP A 176 -9.31 9.89 -11.83
CA TRP A 176 -10.71 9.55 -12.00
C TRP A 176 -11.58 10.78 -11.75
N ASP A 177 -12.77 10.77 -12.34
CA ASP A 177 -13.82 11.74 -12.05
C ASP A 177 -15.00 11.02 -11.41
N ARG A 178 -15.43 11.50 -10.24
CA ARG A 178 -16.69 11.07 -9.63
C ARG A 178 -17.49 12.29 -9.21
N GLY A 179 -18.62 12.50 -9.86
CA GLY A 179 -19.52 13.61 -9.54
C GLY A 179 -18.91 14.99 -9.79
N GLY A 180 -18.00 15.13 -10.77
CA GLY A 180 -17.34 16.38 -11.10
C GLY A 180 -16.10 16.69 -10.25
N ASN A 181 -15.73 15.78 -9.34
CA ASN A 181 -14.49 15.86 -8.57
C ASN A 181 -13.43 14.97 -9.23
N ARG A 182 -12.34 15.60 -9.67
CA ARG A 182 -11.16 14.93 -10.23
C ARG A 182 -10.15 14.63 -9.14
N PHE A 183 -9.70 13.38 -9.04
CA PHE A 183 -8.74 12.94 -8.02
C PHE A 183 -7.84 11.81 -8.54
N ALA A 184 -6.69 11.60 -7.89
CA ALA A 184 -5.77 10.50 -8.13
C ALA A 184 -6.21 9.27 -7.30
N PRO A 185 -6.63 8.17 -7.95
CA PRO A 185 -7.15 6.99 -7.26
C PRO A 185 -6.04 6.16 -6.61
N TYR A 186 -6.19 5.85 -5.32
CA TYR A 186 -5.39 4.83 -4.62
C TYR A 186 -5.97 3.41 -4.82
N THR A 187 -5.22 2.36 -4.48
CA THR A 187 -5.55 0.93 -4.67
C THR A 187 -6.03 0.27 -3.37
N ASP A 188 -5.96 -1.06 -3.28
CA ASP A 188 -6.31 -1.79 -2.07
C ASP A 188 -5.36 -1.53 -0.90
N ASP A 189 -4.11 -1.15 -1.16
CA ASP A 189 -3.13 -0.68 -0.16
C ASP A 189 -3.75 0.31 0.82
N THR A 190 -4.20 1.46 0.29
CA THR A 190 -4.78 2.52 1.11
C THR A 190 -6.16 2.16 1.63
N GLN A 191 -6.99 1.50 0.83
CA GLN A 191 -8.35 1.13 1.27
C GLN A 191 -8.32 0.22 2.49
N MET A 192 -7.44 -0.77 2.48
CA MET A 192 -7.34 -1.71 3.58
C MET A 192 -6.57 -1.11 4.76
N ALA A 193 -5.58 -0.23 4.53
CA ALA A 193 -4.95 0.56 5.59
C ALA A 193 -5.94 1.48 6.31
N GLU A 194 -6.89 2.07 5.58
CA GLU A 194 -7.99 2.86 6.16
C GLU A 194 -8.89 2.00 7.05
N VAL A 195 -9.27 0.79 6.60
CA VAL A 195 -10.04 -0.16 7.43
C VAL A 195 -9.29 -0.49 8.72
N VAL A 196 -7.99 -0.77 8.63
CA VAL A 196 -7.13 -1.05 9.78
C VAL A 196 -7.13 0.14 10.74
N LEU A 197 -6.77 1.34 10.27
CA LEU A 197 -6.66 2.53 11.11
C LEU A 197 -7.99 2.88 11.78
N ARG A 198 -9.09 2.86 11.02
CA ARG A 198 -10.44 3.12 11.56
C ARG A 198 -10.83 2.12 12.64
N THR A 199 -10.53 0.85 12.44
CA THR A 199 -10.83 -0.19 13.43
C THR A 199 -10.00 0.01 14.70
N LEU A 200 -8.71 0.33 14.57
CA LEU A 200 -7.84 0.61 15.71
C LEU A 200 -8.31 1.84 16.51
N VAL A 201 -8.70 2.93 15.83
CA VAL A 201 -9.25 4.11 16.49
C VAL A 201 -10.50 3.77 17.28
N ASN A 202 -11.46 3.09 16.64
CA ASN A 202 -12.71 2.70 17.30
C ASN A 202 -12.49 1.71 18.46
N ALA A 203 -11.49 0.83 18.35
CA ALA A 203 -11.12 -0.09 19.43
C ALA A 203 -10.54 0.65 20.64
N ARG A 204 -9.67 1.64 20.41
CA ARG A 204 -9.11 2.49 21.48
C ARG A 204 -10.18 3.33 22.17
N GLU A 205 -11.11 3.91 21.41
CA GLU A 205 -12.24 4.68 21.95
C GLU A 205 -13.18 3.80 22.82
N ARG A 206 -13.33 2.51 22.50
CA ARG A 206 -14.15 1.57 23.26
C ARG A 206 -13.43 0.84 24.39
N GLY A 207 -12.09 0.85 24.40
CA GLY A 207 -11.29 -0.02 25.28
C GLY A 207 -11.35 -1.51 24.89
N SER A 208 -11.54 -1.81 23.60
CA SER A 208 -11.63 -3.18 23.09
C SER A 208 -10.31 -3.95 23.22
N ASP A 209 -10.42 -5.25 23.48
CA ASP A 209 -9.27 -6.14 23.49
C ASP A 209 -8.83 -6.55 22.06
N LEU A 210 -7.74 -7.32 21.98
CA LEU A 210 -7.19 -7.79 20.71
C LEU A 210 -8.19 -8.62 19.91
N ASP A 211 -8.93 -9.51 20.56
CA ASP A 211 -9.78 -10.49 19.89
C ASP A 211 -11.06 -9.83 19.36
N GLU A 212 -11.68 -8.92 20.12
CA GLU A 212 -12.77 -8.06 19.64
C GLU A 212 -12.29 -7.20 18.45
N THR A 213 -11.13 -6.55 18.57
CA THR A 213 -10.60 -5.71 17.49
C THR A 213 -10.36 -6.49 16.21
N MET A 214 -9.79 -7.70 16.30
CA MET A 214 -9.54 -8.53 15.11
C MET A 214 -10.82 -9.06 14.48
N ARG A 215 -11.91 -9.28 15.26
CA ARG A 215 -13.24 -9.59 14.69
C ARG A 215 -13.82 -8.39 13.93
N ASP A 216 -13.74 -7.21 14.50
CA ASP A 216 -14.23 -5.99 13.83
C ASP A 216 -13.44 -5.71 12.55
N MET A 217 -12.12 -5.91 12.59
CA MET A 217 -11.25 -5.77 11.42
C MET A 217 -11.56 -6.83 10.36
N ALA A 218 -11.86 -8.06 10.78
CA ALA A 218 -12.29 -9.12 9.88
C ALA A 218 -13.61 -8.77 9.18
N GLN A 219 -14.58 -8.21 9.91
CA GLN A 219 -15.81 -7.73 9.30
C GLN A 219 -15.54 -6.61 8.29
N GLY A 220 -14.69 -5.64 8.64
CA GLY A 220 -14.29 -4.58 7.72
C GLY A 220 -13.62 -5.10 6.43
N PHE A 221 -12.81 -6.16 6.51
CA PHE A 221 -12.22 -6.80 5.32
C PHE A 221 -13.24 -7.58 4.49
N ILE A 222 -14.24 -8.21 5.12
CA ILE A 222 -15.35 -8.85 4.41
C ILE A 222 -16.15 -7.79 3.64
N ASP A 223 -16.58 -6.73 4.33
CA ASP A 223 -17.39 -5.66 3.74
C ASP A 223 -16.64 -4.98 2.59
N TRP A 224 -15.35 -4.71 2.77
CA TRP A 224 -14.49 -4.16 1.72
C TRP A 224 -14.32 -5.13 0.53
N ALA A 225 -14.16 -6.43 0.77
CA ALA A 225 -13.98 -7.40 -0.32
C ALA A 225 -15.26 -7.57 -1.16
N GLU A 226 -16.44 -7.40 -0.55
CA GLU A 226 -17.73 -7.42 -1.25
C GLU A 226 -18.02 -6.11 -1.97
N HIS A 227 -17.66 -4.97 -1.37
CA HIS A 227 -17.98 -3.64 -1.86
C HIS A 227 -16.75 -2.70 -1.83
N PRO A 228 -15.70 -3.00 -2.62
CA PRO A 228 -14.49 -2.19 -2.61
C PRO A 228 -14.78 -0.79 -3.15
N GLN A 229 -14.16 0.22 -2.54
CA GLN A 229 -14.43 1.61 -2.89
C GLN A 229 -14.00 1.89 -4.33
N GLY A 230 -14.96 2.19 -5.20
CA GLY A 230 -14.69 2.46 -6.61
C GLY A 230 -14.41 1.22 -7.46
N GLY A 231 -14.77 0.02 -6.99
CA GLY A 231 -14.66 -1.22 -7.77
C GLY A 231 -13.39 -2.00 -7.48
N HIS A 232 -12.99 -2.91 -8.39
CA HIS A 232 -11.81 -3.75 -8.22
C HIS A 232 -10.52 -2.91 -8.25
N ARG A 233 -9.73 -2.95 -7.17
CA ARG A 233 -8.57 -2.09 -6.92
C ARG A 233 -7.26 -2.87 -6.83
N ALA A 234 -7.17 -3.91 -7.65
CA ALA A 234 -6.02 -4.82 -7.81
C ALA A 234 -5.63 -5.73 -6.62
N PRO A 235 -6.52 -6.12 -5.69
CA PRO A 235 -6.06 -6.90 -4.54
C PRO A 235 -5.53 -8.28 -4.87
N GLY A 236 -4.46 -8.66 -4.18
CA GLY A 236 -3.81 -9.95 -4.34
C GLY A 236 -4.72 -11.14 -3.98
N GLY A 237 -4.53 -12.26 -4.68
CA GLY A 237 -5.33 -13.47 -4.49
C GLY A 237 -5.26 -14.07 -3.08
N ALA A 238 -4.13 -13.90 -2.38
CA ALA A 238 -3.98 -14.29 -0.97
C ALA A 238 -4.88 -13.46 -0.04
N CYS A 239 -4.94 -12.14 -0.27
CA CYS A 239 -5.82 -11.23 0.47
C CYS A 239 -7.30 -11.64 0.30
N LEU A 240 -7.75 -11.80 -0.94
CA LEU A 240 -9.11 -12.22 -1.25
C LEU A 240 -9.44 -13.63 -0.73
N SER A 241 -8.47 -14.54 -0.70
CA SER A 241 -8.65 -15.88 -0.11
C SER A 241 -8.88 -15.81 1.40
N GLY A 242 -8.12 -14.97 2.10
CA GLY A 242 -8.33 -14.68 3.52
C GLY A 242 -9.70 -14.07 3.80
N CYS A 243 -10.09 -13.02 3.06
CA CYS A 243 -11.41 -12.39 3.22
C CYS A 243 -12.55 -13.40 3.00
N ARG A 244 -12.45 -14.27 1.98
CA ARG A 244 -13.42 -15.35 1.77
C ARG A 244 -13.44 -16.38 2.89
N ALA A 245 -12.31 -16.68 3.53
CA ALA A 245 -12.27 -17.56 4.69
C ALA A 245 -12.95 -16.94 5.91
N LEU A 246 -12.71 -15.64 6.17
CA LEU A 246 -13.40 -14.87 7.20
C LEU A 246 -14.92 -14.87 6.97
N ALA A 247 -15.37 -14.60 5.74
CA ALA A 247 -16.79 -14.63 5.38
C ALA A 247 -17.47 -15.99 5.59
N ARG A 248 -16.70 -17.10 5.54
CA ARG A 248 -17.18 -18.45 5.87
C ARG A 248 -17.18 -18.76 7.37
N GLY A 249 -16.81 -17.80 8.22
CA GLY A 249 -16.75 -17.95 9.68
C GLY A 249 -15.46 -18.60 10.19
N VAL A 250 -14.40 -18.70 9.38
CA VAL A 250 -13.09 -19.14 9.88
C VAL A 250 -12.56 -18.09 10.85
N HIS A 251 -12.16 -18.53 12.04
CA HIS A 251 -11.58 -17.64 13.05
C HIS A 251 -10.43 -16.80 12.49
N TRP A 252 -10.38 -15.51 12.82
CA TRP A 252 -9.42 -14.55 12.24
C TRP A 252 -7.96 -15.03 12.33
N SER A 253 -7.59 -15.70 13.43
CA SER A 253 -6.24 -16.21 13.64
C SER A 253 -5.83 -17.38 12.73
N LYS A 254 -6.79 -17.95 11.99
CA LYS A 254 -6.61 -19.12 11.10
C LYS A 254 -7.00 -18.84 9.65
N ALA A 255 -7.64 -17.70 9.36
CA ALA A 255 -8.24 -17.42 8.06
C ALA A 255 -7.21 -17.23 6.94
N GLY A 256 -6.08 -16.59 7.23
CA GLY A 256 -5.03 -16.39 6.24
C GLY A 256 -4.35 -17.68 5.78
N GLY A 257 -3.80 -17.68 4.57
CA GLY A 257 -3.02 -18.81 4.08
C GLY A 257 -1.74 -19.02 4.88
N ALA A 258 -1.41 -20.26 5.23
CA ALA A 258 -0.18 -20.59 5.99
C ALA A 258 1.11 -20.26 5.23
N THR A 259 1.04 -20.24 3.89
CA THR A 259 2.12 -19.91 2.96
C THR A 259 1.81 -18.66 2.12
N ALA A 260 0.82 -17.87 2.54
CA ALA A 260 0.49 -16.61 1.90
C ALA A 260 1.54 -15.55 2.29
N GLY A 261 2.63 -15.49 1.53
CA GLY A 261 3.79 -14.62 1.76
C GLY A 261 3.82 -13.31 0.97
N GLY A 262 2.74 -12.98 0.25
CA GLY A 262 2.62 -11.71 -0.49
C GLY A 262 2.60 -10.48 0.43
N CYS A 263 2.87 -9.30 -0.12
CA CYS A 263 2.93 -8.02 0.59
C CYS A 263 1.60 -7.56 1.23
N GLY A 264 0.48 -8.20 0.87
CA GLY A 264 -0.88 -7.74 1.17
C GLY A 264 -1.19 -7.42 2.64
N SER A 265 -0.50 -8.03 3.59
CA SER A 265 -0.64 -7.68 5.01
C SER A 265 0.27 -6.54 5.47
N VAL A 266 1.47 -6.37 4.90
CA VAL A 266 2.42 -5.34 5.33
C VAL A 266 2.08 -3.96 4.77
N MET A 267 1.54 -3.86 3.55
CA MET A 267 1.13 -2.58 2.93
C MET A 267 0.18 -1.75 3.81
N ARG A 268 -0.57 -2.45 4.68
CA ARG A 268 -1.56 -1.88 5.62
C ARG A 268 -1.19 -2.03 7.11
N ALA A 269 0.08 -2.29 7.42
CA ALA A 269 0.55 -2.54 8.79
C ALA A 269 1.07 -1.28 9.52
N TYR A 270 1.32 -0.19 8.82
CA TYR A 270 1.81 1.05 9.45
C TYR A 270 0.88 1.65 10.53
N PRO A 271 -0.46 1.53 10.49
CA PRO A 271 -1.34 2.09 11.51
C PRO A 271 -1.07 1.57 12.93
N PHE A 272 -0.59 0.34 13.08
CA PHE A 272 -0.31 -0.25 14.40
C PHE A 272 0.78 0.52 15.15
N GLY A 273 1.85 0.92 14.46
CA GLY A 273 2.90 1.72 15.07
C GLY A 273 2.49 3.17 15.34
N LEU A 274 1.49 3.69 14.61
CA LEU A 274 0.90 5.00 14.91
C LEU A 274 0.12 4.97 16.22
N VAL A 275 -0.83 4.03 16.32
CA VAL A 275 -1.78 3.95 17.44
C VAL A 275 -1.11 3.45 18.73
N PHE A 276 -0.20 2.48 18.63
CA PHE A 276 0.48 1.88 19.79
C PHE A 276 1.91 2.39 19.98
N ALA A 277 2.19 3.64 19.56
CA ALA A 277 3.52 4.22 19.62
C ALA A 277 4.13 4.27 21.04
N ALA A 278 3.34 4.14 22.10
CA ALA A 278 3.82 4.06 23.49
C ALA A 278 4.37 2.68 23.88
N ASP A 279 3.85 1.61 23.29
CA ASP A 279 4.18 0.22 23.60
C ASP A 279 4.53 -0.55 22.32
N LEU A 280 5.84 -0.79 22.10
CA LEU A 280 6.32 -1.49 20.91
C LEU A 280 5.86 -2.94 20.86
N ALA A 281 5.80 -3.62 22.02
CA ALA A 281 5.41 -5.01 22.09
C ALA A 281 3.92 -5.15 21.73
N LEU A 282 3.09 -4.20 22.17
CA LEU A 282 1.69 -4.12 21.78
C LEU A 282 1.53 -3.85 20.29
N ALA A 283 2.25 -2.85 19.74
CA ALA A 283 2.26 -2.53 18.31
C ALA A 283 2.62 -3.75 17.45
N GLU A 284 3.70 -4.44 17.82
CA GLU A 284 4.17 -5.65 17.16
C GLU A 284 3.13 -6.77 17.21
N ARG A 285 2.67 -7.11 18.42
CA ARG A 285 1.72 -8.20 18.67
C ARG A 285 0.42 -8.01 17.89
N TRP A 286 -0.13 -6.80 17.89
CA TRP A 286 -1.39 -6.50 17.20
C TRP A 286 -1.21 -6.50 15.68
N SER A 287 -0.09 -5.98 15.17
CA SER A 287 0.22 -6.02 13.74
C SER A 287 0.38 -7.46 13.22
N VAL A 288 1.08 -8.32 13.98
CA VAL A 288 1.25 -9.74 13.66
C VAL A 288 -0.08 -10.49 13.72
N ALA A 289 -0.93 -10.20 14.72
CA ALA A 289 -2.27 -10.75 14.79
C ALA A 289 -3.11 -10.34 13.58
N HIS A 290 -3.02 -9.08 13.16
CA HIS A 290 -3.72 -8.58 11.98
C HIS A 290 -3.29 -9.28 10.70
N SER A 291 -1.99 -9.57 10.52
CA SER A 291 -1.53 -10.29 9.33
C SER A 291 -2.30 -11.59 9.16
N LYS A 292 -2.56 -12.33 10.25
CA LYS A 292 -3.21 -13.66 10.23
C LYS A 292 -4.63 -13.67 9.66
N LEU A 293 -5.31 -12.51 9.58
CA LEU A 293 -6.60 -12.39 8.90
C LEU A 293 -6.52 -12.83 7.43
N THR A 294 -5.36 -12.68 6.79
CA THR A 294 -5.18 -12.97 5.36
C THR A 294 -3.85 -13.66 5.01
N HIS A 295 -2.80 -13.42 5.79
CA HIS A 295 -1.44 -13.90 5.56
C HIS A 295 -0.86 -14.46 6.87
N ARG A 296 -0.64 -15.78 6.94
CA ARG A 296 -0.01 -16.45 8.09
C ARG A 296 1.42 -16.89 7.83
N ASP A 297 1.96 -16.63 6.65
CA ASP A 297 3.35 -16.95 6.31
C ASP A 297 4.32 -16.18 7.24
N PRO A 298 5.35 -16.84 7.79
CA PRO A 298 6.34 -16.20 8.65
C PRO A 298 6.97 -14.94 8.06
N ILE A 299 7.17 -14.85 6.74
CA ILE A 299 7.75 -13.67 6.09
C ILE A 299 6.78 -12.48 6.14
N ALA A 300 5.47 -12.74 6.04
CA ALA A 300 4.42 -11.73 6.15
C ALA A 300 4.26 -11.25 7.59
N LEU A 301 4.32 -12.17 8.57
CA LEU A 301 4.31 -11.84 9.98
C LEU A 301 5.53 -10.96 10.36
N ALA A 302 6.73 -11.34 9.90
CA ALA A 302 7.97 -10.61 10.13
C ALA A 302 7.92 -9.19 9.55
N ALA A 303 7.41 -9.04 8.33
CA ALA A 303 7.27 -7.74 7.67
C ALA A 303 6.28 -6.83 8.42
N CYS A 304 5.15 -7.35 8.88
CA CYS A 304 4.16 -6.60 9.67
C CYS A 304 4.72 -6.17 11.04
N ALA A 305 5.48 -7.05 11.70
CA ALA A 305 6.18 -6.74 12.95
C ALA A 305 7.17 -5.59 12.77
N ALA A 306 8.03 -5.70 11.75
CA ALA A 306 8.99 -4.66 11.41
C ALA A 306 8.32 -3.32 11.11
N MET A 307 7.27 -3.30 10.28
CA MET A 307 6.58 -2.05 9.94
C MET A 307 5.98 -1.35 11.15
N ALA A 308 5.31 -2.11 12.03
CA ALA A 308 4.69 -1.56 13.24
C ALA A 308 5.74 -1.01 14.23
N VAL A 309 6.81 -1.77 14.48
CA VAL A 309 7.92 -1.33 15.35
C VAL A 309 8.62 -0.11 14.78
N GLY A 310 8.92 -0.11 13.48
CA GLY A 310 9.56 1.02 12.80
C GLY A 310 8.74 2.29 12.90
N MET A 311 7.44 2.20 12.63
CA MET A 311 6.53 3.35 12.74
C MET A 311 6.42 3.88 14.18
N ALA A 312 6.34 2.99 15.18
CA ALA A 312 6.34 3.39 16.58
C ALA A 312 7.65 4.10 17.00
N ARG A 313 8.81 3.66 16.46
CA ARG A 313 10.11 4.29 16.68
C ARG A 313 10.20 5.66 16.00
N ILE A 314 9.68 5.80 14.78
CA ILE A 314 9.60 7.08 14.08
C ILE A 314 8.83 8.11 14.90
N LEU A 315 7.66 7.73 15.46
CA LEU A 315 6.84 8.62 16.29
C LEU A 315 7.49 9.03 17.62
N ARG A 316 8.43 8.23 18.13
CA ARG A 316 9.25 8.58 19.29
C ARG A 316 10.38 9.55 18.96
N GLY A 317 10.59 9.87 17.68
CA GLY A 317 11.66 10.74 17.23
C GLY A 317 13.03 10.04 17.17
N ASP A 318 13.04 8.71 17.12
CA ASP A 318 14.29 7.94 17.08
C ASP A 318 15.07 8.18 15.78
N SER A 319 16.40 7.98 15.84
CA SER A 319 17.28 8.13 14.68
C SER A 319 16.97 7.11 13.59
N VAL A 320 17.30 7.42 12.33
CA VAL A 320 17.13 6.51 11.18
C VAL A 320 17.77 5.14 11.45
N LEU A 321 18.97 5.14 12.02
CA LEU A 321 19.70 3.90 12.36
C LEU A 321 18.97 3.09 13.44
N THR A 322 18.47 3.76 14.48
CA THR A 322 17.70 3.11 15.56
C THR A 322 16.41 2.51 15.04
N VAL A 323 15.65 3.27 14.23
CA VAL A 323 14.42 2.78 13.58
C VAL A 323 14.75 1.53 12.76
N ALA A 324 15.74 1.62 11.87
CA ALA A 324 16.15 0.53 11.00
C ALA A 324 16.60 -0.72 11.77
N SER A 325 17.43 -0.57 12.81
CA SER A 325 17.90 -1.71 13.61
C SER A 325 16.76 -2.41 14.36
N GLU A 326 15.82 -1.63 14.88
CA GLU A 326 14.66 -2.16 15.61
C GLU A 326 13.68 -2.88 14.69
N MET A 327 13.51 -2.38 13.46
CA MET A 327 12.74 -3.09 12.42
C MET A 327 13.36 -4.45 12.09
N VAL A 328 14.69 -4.50 11.90
CA VAL A 328 15.42 -5.76 11.63
C VAL A 328 15.28 -6.73 12.82
N ALA A 329 15.42 -6.24 14.05
CA ALA A 329 15.26 -7.06 15.25
C ALA A 329 13.84 -7.63 15.38
N ALA A 330 12.81 -6.82 15.11
CA ALA A 330 11.41 -7.26 15.12
C ALA A 330 11.14 -8.32 14.04
N ALA A 331 11.64 -8.14 12.82
CA ALA A 331 11.52 -9.15 11.77
C ALA A 331 12.21 -10.46 12.16
N CYS A 332 13.38 -10.40 12.81
CA CYS A 332 14.17 -11.57 13.16
C CYS A 332 13.43 -12.54 14.09
N ARG A 333 12.54 -12.02 14.96
CA ARG A 333 11.71 -12.84 15.87
C ARG A 333 10.77 -13.80 15.14
N TYR A 334 10.39 -13.50 13.90
CA TYR A 334 9.44 -14.31 13.12
C TYR A 334 10.09 -14.94 11.88
N SER A 335 11.09 -14.29 11.29
CA SER A 335 11.79 -14.77 10.10
C SER A 335 13.21 -14.18 10.04
N PRO A 336 14.23 -14.93 10.52
CA PRO A 336 15.63 -14.53 10.36
C PRO A 336 16.04 -14.24 8.91
N PRO A 337 15.57 -15.00 7.89
CA PRO A 337 15.84 -14.65 6.48
C PRO A 337 15.29 -13.27 6.06
N THR A 338 14.10 -12.89 6.55
CA THR A 338 13.53 -11.56 6.29
C THR A 338 14.41 -10.47 6.91
N ALA A 339 14.83 -10.66 8.16
CA ALA A 339 15.74 -9.74 8.84
C ALA A 339 17.08 -9.60 8.11
N ALA A 340 17.65 -10.69 7.62
CA ALA A 340 18.89 -10.67 6.84
C ALA A 340 18.72 -9.91 5.51
N MET A 341 17.58 -10.06 4.83
CA MET A 341 17.28 -9.30 3.62
C MET A 341 17.17 -7.79 3.90
N MET A 342 16.51 -7.40 4.99
CA MET A 342 16.43 -6.00 5.43
C MET A 342 17.80 -5.44 5.81
N ALA A 343 18.61 -6.20 6.55
CA ALA A 343 19.96 -5.81 6.93
C ALA A 343 20.86 -5.59 5.70
N ARG A 344 20.74 -6.46 4.69
CA ARG A 344 21.42 -6.26 3.40
C ARG A 344 20.96 -4.99 2.70
N ALA A 345 19.65 -4.74 2.66
CA ALA A 345 19.10 -3.53 2.04
C ALA A 345 19.61 -2.26 2.74
N LEU A 346 19.72 -2.27 4.08
CA LEU A 346 20.33 -1.18 4.84
C LEU A 346 21.81 -0.97 4.52
N ASP A 347 22.58 -2.05 4.41
CA ASP A 347 23.98 -1.96 4.03
C ASP A 347 24.15 -1.40 2.61
N GLU A 348 23.30 -1.81 1.68
CA GLU A 348 23.24 -1.29 0.31
C GLU A 348 22.92 0.23 0.30
N ALA A 349 21.99 0.70 1.12
CA ALA A 349 21.71 2.13 1.28
C ALA A 349 22.94 2.89 1.83
N ARG A 350 23.58 2.35 2.87
CA ARG A 350 24.76 2.95 3.52
C ARG A 350 25.99 3.01 2.62
N THR A 351 26.21 1.98 1.82
CA THR A 351 27.35 1.86 0.90
C THR A 351 27.12 2.53 -0.44
N GLY A 352 25.92 3.08 -0.66
CA GLY A 352 25.59 3.88 -1.86
C GLY A 352 25.18 3.07 -3.08
N VAL A 353 24.84 1.78 -2.92
CA VAL A 353 24.27 0.97 -4.02
C VAL A 353 22.99 1.65 -4.52
N GLY A 354 22.90 1.82 -5.84
CA GLY A 354 21.83 2.58 -6.47
C GLY A 354 20.45 1.91 -6.39
N PRO A 355 19.34 2.69 -6.39
CA PRO A 355 17.99 2.14 -6.27
C PRO A 355 17.64 1.16 -7.40
N GLU A 356 18.05 1.46 -8.63
CA GLU A 356 17.86 0.55 -9.77
C GLU A 356 18.51 -0.83 -9.58
N VAL A 357 19.51 -0.98 -8.70
CA VAL A 357 20.11 -2.28 -8.39
C VAL A 357 19.34 -2.98 -7.27
N THR A 358 19.16 -2.27 -6.14
CA THR A 358 18.53 -2.85 -4.95
C THR A 358 17.04 -3.14 -5.17
N LEU A 359 16.29 -2.18 -5.72
CA LEU A 359 14.85 -2.30 -5.90
C LEU A 359 14.49 -3.25 -7.05
N ASN A 360 15.32 -3.38 -8.09
CA ASN A 360 15.14 -4.40 -9.13
C ASN A 360 15.28 -5.82 -8.59
N ARG A 361 16.10 -6.01 -7.55
CA ARG A 361 16.27 -7.31 -6.90
C ARG A 361 15.10 -7.62 -5.96
N LEU A 362 14.55 -6.61 -5.30
CA LEU A 362 13.48 -6.77 -4.32
C LEU A 362 12.12 -6.89 -5.00
N ARG A 363 11.69 -5.94 -5.84
CA ARG A 363 10.41 -5.93 -6.58
C ARG A 363 9.11 -6.09 -5.77
N ALA A 364 9.20 -6.33 -4.46
CA ALA A 364 8.16 -6.21 -3.44
C ALA A 364 6.91 -7.10 -3.57
N TRP A 365 6.86 -8.05 -4.50
CA TRP A 365 5.74 -9.00 -4.58
C TRP A 365 5.57 -9.82 -3.30
N ALA A 366 6.67 -10.18 -2.65
CA ALA A 366 6.66 -10.84 -1.35
C ALA A 366 6.86 -9.84 -0.20
N ALA A 367 6.25 -10.12 0.96
CA ALA A 367 6.25 -9.19 2.09
C ALA A 367 7.66 -8.83 2.61
N HIS A 368 8.58 -9.80 2.60
CA HIS A 368 9.98 -9.60 2.98
C HIS A 368 10.75 -8.73 1.98
N GLU A 369 10.40 -8.77 0.70
CA GLU A 369 10.95 -7.88 -0.32
C GLU A 369 10.41 -6.45 -0.14
N ALA A 370 9.10 -6.31 0.08
CA ALA A 370 8.43 -5.03 0.27
C ALA A 370 8.98 -4.27 1.49
N ILE A 371 9.08 -4.93 2.65
CA ILE A 371 9.61 -4.29 3.85
C ILE A 371 11.11 -3.96 3.73
N ALA A 372 11.89 -4.79 3.04
CA ALA A 372 13.30 -4.49 2.77
C ALA A 372 13.47 -3.29 1.82
N ALA A 373 12.58 -3.15 0.83
CA ALA A 373 12.57 -2.00 -0.09
C ALA A 373 12.19 -0.71 0.65
N ALA A 374 11.18 -0.76 1.51
CA ALA A 374 10.77 0.35 2.35
C ALA A 374 11.90 0.83 3.27
N VAL A 375 12.59 -0.10 3.94
CA VAL A 375 13.73 0.22 4.82
C VAL A 375 14.92 0.80 4.04
N TYR A 376 15.20 0.30 2.83
CA TYR A 376 16.21 0.88 1.94
C TYR A 376 15.88 2.34 1.59
N LEU A 377 14.65 2.61 1.15
CA LEU A 377 14.20 3.95 0.79
C LEU A 377 14.19 4.90 1.99
N PHE A 378 13.72 4.43 3.14
CA PHE A 378 13.74 5.19 4.39
C PHE A 378 15.16 5.60 4.79
N ALA A 379 16.13 4.68 4.69
CA ALA A 379 17.53 4.98 5.01
C ALA A 379 18.19 5.91 3.98
N ARG A 380 17.77 5.85 2.71
CA ARG A 380 18.36 6.63 1.61
C ARG A 380 17.82 8.06 1.52
N TYR A 381 16.53 8.24 1.83
CA TYR A 381 15.82 9.51 1.69
C TYR A 381 15.22 9.98 3.03
N PRO A 382 15.99 10.02 4.13
CA PRO A 382 15.45 10.12 5.48
C PRO A 382 14.65 11.41 5.76
N ASP A 383 14.87 12.45 4.95
CA ASP A 383 14.25 13.76 5.12
C ASP A 383 13.57 14.24 3.82
N ASP A 384 13.35 13.35 2.84
CA ASP A 384 12.74 13.67 1.53
C ASP A 384 11.68 12.62 1.14
N PRO A 385 10.45 12.72 1.69
CA PRO A 385 9.38 11.77 1.38
C PRO A 385 8.99 11.81 -0.10
N ALA A 386 9.09 12.96 -0.76
CA ALA A 386 8.71 13.10 -2.16
C ALA A 386 9.65 12.31 -3.07
N ALA A 387 10.97 12.43 -2.85
CA ALA A 387 11.95 11.64 -3.59
C ALA A 387 11.78 10.13 -3.35
N ALA A 388 11.51 9.71 -2.12
CA ALA A 388 11.32 8.31 -1.80
C ALA A 388 10.07 7.71 -2.45
N ILE A 389 8.96 8.45 -2.44
CA ILE A 389 7.71 8.04 -3.11
C ILE A 389 7.96 7.90 -4.61
N LEU A 390 8.60 8.89 -5.24
CA LEU A 390 8.92 8.82 -6.66
C LEU A 390 9.87 7.67 -7.02
N GLU A 391 10.86 7.37 -6.18
CA GLU A 391 11.77 6.24 -6.38
C GLU A 391 11.01 4.90 -6.28
N GLY A 392 10.13 4.77 -5.28
CA GLY A 392 9.28 3.59 -5.13
C GLY A 392 8.35 3.40 -6.32
N ALA A 393 7.64 4.47 -6.71
CA ALA A 393 6.72 4.47 -7.84
C ALA A 393 7.45 4.20 -9.17
N ASN A 394 8.72 4.55 -9.31
CA ASN A 394 9.49 4.28 -10.53
C ASN A 394 10.22 2.93 -10.54
N THR A 395 9.85 2.00 -9.67
CA THR A 395 10.44 0.65 -9.59
C THR A 395 9.59 -0.38 -10.34
N PRO A 396 10.16 -1.32 -11.11
CA PRO A 396 9.41 -2.44 -11.67
C PRO A 396 9.10 -3.51 -10.62
N GLY A 397 7.88 -4.04 -10.63
CA GLY A 397 7.37 -4.88 -9.56
C GLY A 397 6.24 -4.16 -8.84
N ASP A 398 5.96 -4.55 -7.62
CA ASP A 398 4.86 -4.05 -6.79
C ASP A 398 5.11 -2.60 -6.31
N SER A 399 5.01 -1.65 -7.24
CA SER A 399 5.50 -0.27 -7.05
C SER A 399 4.58 0.61 -6.21
N ASP A 400 3.28 0.36 -6.25
CA ASP A 400 2.34 0.94 -5.28
C ASP A 400 2.72 0.50 -3.87
N SER A 401 2.88 -0.81 -3.58
CA SER A 401 3.28 -1.25 -2.24
C SER A 401 4.61 -0.64 -1.76
N ILE A 402 5.62 -0.56 -2.64
CA ILE A 402 6.91 0.06 -2.30
C ILE A 402 6.70 1.54 -1.92
N ALA A 403 5.98 2.28 -2.77
CA ALA A 403 5.75 3.70 -2.58
C ALA A 403 4.84 3.97 -1.37
N THR A 404 3.82 3.14 -1.11
CA THR A 404 2.95 3.18 0.07
C THR A 404 3.77 3.08 1.35
N LEU A 405 4.62 2.05 1.46
CA LEU A 405 5.39 1.80 2.68
C LEU A 405 6.43 2.91 2.92
N ALA A 406 7.15 3.31 1.87
CA ALA A 406 8.13 4.39 1.96
C ALA A 406 7.47 5.74 2.29
N GLY A 407 6.36 6.05 1.62
CA GLY A 407 5.57 7.26 1.82
C GLY A 407 4.99 7.33 3.22
N ALA A 408 4.48 6.23 3.77
CA ALA A 408 3.99 6.19 5.15
C ALA A 408 5.11 6.46 6.16
N MET A 409 6.26 5.78 6.04
CA MET A 409 7.38 5.96 6.96
C MET A 409 7.96 7.37 6.93
N LEU A 410 8.25 7.89 5.73
CA LEU A 410 8.89 9.19 5.58
C LEU A 410 7.90 10.35 5.77
N GLY A 411 6.64 10.14 5.40
CA GLY A 411 5.56 11.06 5.74
C GLY A 411 5.35 11.18 7.25
N ALA A 412 5.40 10.07 7.99
CA ALA A 412 5.38 10.11 9.46
C ALA A 412 6.58 10.87 10.03
N ARG A 413 7.78 10.59 9.52
CA ARG A 413 9.03 11.19 10.00
C ARG A 413 9.11 12.69 9.75
N CYS A 414 8.74 13.12 8.54
CA CYS A 414 8.92 14.51 8.10
C CYS A 414 7.66 15.37 8.35
N GLY A 415 6.52 14.71 8.60
CA GLY A 415 5.21 15.32 8.70
C GLY A 415 4.63 15.68 7.33
N ILE A 416 3.31 15.90 7.30
CA ILE A 416 2.57 16.21 6.06
C ILE A 416 3.11 17.43 5.29
N GLY A 417 3.69 18.42 5.97
CA GLY A 417 4.24 19.62 5.34
C GLY A 417 5.44 19.37 4.43
N ALA A 418 6.06 18.19 4.51
CA ALA A 418 7.15 17.77 3.61
C ALA A 418 6.65 17.14 2.30
N LEU A 419 5.34 16.84 2.19
CA LEU A 419 4.73 16.34 0.96
C LEU A 419 4.31 17.52 0.06
N PRO A 420 4.43 17.40 -1.27
CA PRO A 420 3.89 18.38 -2.21
C PRO A 420 2.39 18.60 -2.00
N THR A 421 1.97 19.87 -1.91
CA THR A 421 0.59 20.24 -1.56
C THR A 421 -0.42 19.72 -2.60
N GLU A 422 -0.05 19.74 -3.87
CA GLU A 422 -0.86 19.19 -4.96
C GLU A 422 -1.08 17.68 -4.82
N TRP A 423 -0.08 16.93 -4.35
CA TRP A 423 -0.21 15.48 -4.17
C TRP A 423 -1.18 15.15 -3.04
N VAL A 424 -1.03 15.86 -1.92
CA VAL A 424 -1.94 15.73 -0.78
C VAL A 424 -3.36 16.12 -1.16
N LYS A 425 -3.54 17.21 -1.92
CA LYS A 425 -4.88 17.69 -2.28
C LYS A 425 -5.59 16.77 -3.27
N ASP A 426 -4.85 16.26 -4.26
CA ASP A 426 -5.46 15.58 -5.40
C ASP A 426 -5.67 14.08 -5.15
N VAL A 427 -5.06 13.47 -4.13
CA VAL A 427 -5.28 12.05 -3.80
C VAL A 427 -6.74 11.79 -3.37
N GLU A 428 -7.28 10.64 -3.78
CA GLU A 428 -8.65 10.21 -3.48
C GLU A 428 -8.98 10.37 -1.98
N ARG A 429 -10.14 10.94 -1.66
CA ARG A 429 -10.66 11.11 -0.29
C ARG A 429 -9.66 11.75 0.71
N SER A 430 -8.78 12.62 0.23
CA SER A 430 -7.77 13.31 1.06
C SER A 430 -8.35 13.90 2.36
N ASP A 431 -9.47 14.62 2.28
CA ASP A 431 -10.11 15.23 3.46
C ASP A 431 -10.55 14.18 4.51
N GLU A 432 -11.05 13.03 4.06
CA GLU A 432 -11.52 11.95 4.95
C GLU A 432 -10.34 11.20 5.58
N LEU A 433 -9.26 11.00 4.81
CA LEU A 433 -8.01 10.42 5.31
C LEU A 433 -7.34 11.35 6.32
N LEU A 434 -7.32 12.66 6.06
CA LEU A 434 -6.84 13.67 7.00
C LEU A 434 -7.65 13.64 8.30
N GLU A 435 -8.98 13.59 8.21
CA GLU A 435 -9.82 13.53 9.39
C GLU A 435 -9.58 12.25 10.20
N LEU A 436 -9.44 11.10 9.55
CA LEU A 436 -9.12 9.85 10.22
C LEU A 436 -7.73 9.91 10.89
N ALA A 437 -6.73 10.49 10.23
CA ALA A 437 -5.39 10.67 10.79
C ALA A 437 -5.41 11.57 12.03
N ARG A 438 -6.20 12.64 12.01
CA ARG A 438 -6.37 13.57 13.13
C ARG A 438 -7.01 12.89 14.33
N ARG A 439 -8.11 12.17 14.11
CA ARG A 439 -8.76 11.37 15.15
C ARG A 439 -7.80 10.37 15.77
N ALA A 440 -6.99 9.69 14.95
CA ALA A 440 -5.98 8.77 15.44
C ALA A 440 -4.87 9.45 16.26
N ALA A 441 -4.47 10.67 15.90
CA ALA A 441 -3.46 11.44 16.63
C ALA A 441 -3.94 11.88 18.03
N GLU A 442 -5.25 12.01 18.22
CA GLU A 442 -5.90 12.36 19.50
C GLU A 442 -5.96 11.20 20.49
N ILE A 443 -5.68 9.97 20.07
CA ILE A 443 -5.57 8.82 20.97
C ILE A 443 -4.36 9.06 21.87
N GLU A 444 -4.64 9.29 23.15
CA GLU A 444 -3.62 9.49 24.19
C GLU A 444 -2.72 8.25 24.27
N PRO A 445 -1.39 8.44 24.40
CA PRO A 445 -0.42 7.35 24.43
C PRO A 445 -0.67 6.31 25.53
N ASP A 446 -1.34 6.68 26.63
CA ASP A 446 -1.47 5.82 27.82
C ASP A 446 -2.88 5.91 28.40
N ASP A 447 -3.62 4.79 28.33
CA ASP A 447 -4.80 4.53 29.19
C ASP A 447 -5.18 3.03 29.17
N LEU A 448 -4.19 2.14 29.05
CA LEU A 448 -4.38 0.71 29.34
C LEU A 448 -3.17 0.26 30.15
N GLY A 449 -3.32 0.26 31.47
CA GLY A 449 -2.36 -0.30 32.42
C GLY A 449 -2.42 -1.82 32.52
#